data_AF-A0A943PUE7-F1
#
_entry.id   AF-A0A943PUE7-F1
#
_cell.length_a   1.000
_cell.length_b   1.000
_cell.length_c   1.000
_cell.angle_alpha   90.00
_cell.angle_beta   90.00
_cell.angle_gamma   90.00
#
_symmetry.space_group_name_H-M   'P 1'
#
loop_
_entity.id
_entity.type
_entity.pdbx_description
1 polymer ?
#
loop_
_entity_poly.entity_id
_entity_poly.type
_entity_poly.pdbx_seq_one_letter_code
_entity_poly.pdbx_strand_id
1 'polypeptide(L)'
;MVIAMKKTFLNRYHYFFDTNGNLNPRCDAEERKNFLELCNKIKPNASFGNIKTGEIYTREVFSLRKEVLEEMLPIVYSEVFDEHENVKACGREKCLELIEICSELDPFNYYGDIKQGFLNEENIFKLRWRVNA
;
A
#
# COMPACT_ATOMS: atom_id res chain seq x y z
N MET A 1 13.35 -5.69 8.39
CA MET A 1 13.45 -6.43 7.11
C MET A 1 12.11 -6.47 6.38
N VAL A 2 11.04 -6.97 7.01
CA VAL A 2 9.70 -7.11 6.39
C VAL A 2 9.07 -5.77 5.98
N ILE A 3 9.17 -4.71 6.79
CA ILE A 3 8.64 -3.37 6.45
C ILE A 3 9.26 -2.83 5.14
N ALA A 4 10.57 -3.00 4.95
CA ALA A 4 11.24 -2.57 3.72
C ALA A 4 10.71 -3.33 2.51
N MET A 5 10.46 -4.64 2.63
CA MET A 5 9.85 -5.45 1.57
C MET A 5 8.43 -4.99 1.24
N LYS A 6 7.61 -4.68 2.26
CA LYS A 6 6.26 -4.12 2.10
C LYS A 6 6.27 -2.79 1.34
N LYS A 7 7.19 -1.88 1.67
CA LYS A 7 7.39 -0.63 0.92
C LYS A 7 7.82 -0.90 -0.53
N THR A 8 8.78 -1.81 -0.74
CA THR A 8 9.18 -2.22 -2.10
C THR A 8 8.01 -2.80 -2.89
N PHE A 9 7.15 -3.59 -2.25
CA PHE A 9 5.96 -4.16 -2.87
C PHE A 9 4.97 -3.08 -3.31
N LEU A 10 4.63 -2.13 -2.42
CA LEU A 10 3.73 -1.01 -2.75
C LEU A 10 4.27 -0.15 -3.90
N ASN A 11 5.57 0.19 -3.86
CA ASN A 11 6.21 0.99 -4.91
C ASN A 11 6.20 0.30 -6.27
N ARG A 12 6.37 -1.03 -6.30
CA ARG A 12 6.33 -1.82 -7.54
C ARG A 12 4.92 -2.15 -7.98
N TYR A 13 3.91 -2.05 -7.11
CA TYR A 13 2.55 -2.48 -7.43
C TYR A 13 1.99 -1.78 -8.67
N HIS A 14 2.15 -0.46 -8.76
CA HIS A 14 1.66 0.35 -9.89
C HIS A 14 2.41 0.09 -11.21
N TYR A 15 3.56 -0.58 -11.18
CA TYR A 15 4.21 -1.08 -12.40
C TYR A 15 3.49 -2.30 -12.96
N PHE A 16 2.99 -3.18 -12.09
CA PHE A 16 2.32 -4.42 -12.49
C PHE A 16 0.82 -4.25 -12.72
N PHE A 17 0.16 -3.33 -12.01
CA PHE A 17 -1.28 -3.14 -12.08
C PHE A 17 -1.64 -1.69 -12.41
N ASP A 18 -2.52 -1.50 -13.38
CA ASP A 18 -3.11 -0.20 -13.67
C ASP A 18 -4.15 0.21 -12.61
N THR A 19 -4.72 1.41 -12.74
CA THR A 19 -5.75 1.93 -11.83
C THR A 19 -7.05 1.12 -11.82
N ASN A 20 -7.28 0.28 -12.84
CA ASN A 20 -8.44 -0.61 -12.95
C ASN A 20 -8.12 -2.02 -12.44
N GLY A 21 -6.89 -2.28 -11.99
CA GLY A 21 -6.43 -3.60 -11.56
C GLY A 21 -6.08 -4.54 -12.72
N ASN A 22 -5.91 -4.05 -13.95
CA ASN A 22 -5.43 -4.89 -15.03
C ASN A 22 -3.91 -5.06 -14.94
N LEU A 23 -3.45 -6.28 -15.22
CA LEU A 23 -2.03 -6.56 -15.33
C LEU A 23 -1.43 -5.77 -16.50
N ASN A 24 -0.32 -5.08 -16.26
CA ASN A 24 0.42 -4.34 -17.27
C ASN A 24 0.86 -5.29 -18.40
N PRO A 25 0.40 -5.09 -19.65
CA PRO A 25 0.74 -5.98 -20.76
C PRO A 25 2.23 -5.92 -21.17
N ARG A 26 2.98 -4.94 -20.66
CA ARG A 26 4.41 -4.76 -20.96
C ARG A 26 5.35 -5.42 -19.96
N CYS A 27 4.86 -5.92 -18.83
CA CYS A 27 5.73 -6.59 -17.86
C CYS A 27 6.17 -7.95 -18.40
N ASP A 28 7.48 -8.23 -18.36
CA ASP A 28 8.00 -9.47 -18.89
C ASP A 28 7.82 -10.64 -17.91
N ALA A 29 8.12 -11.86 -18.36
CA ALA A 29 7.98 -13.05 -17.52
C ALA A 29 8.90 -13.02 -16.29
N GLU A 30 10.11 -12.49 -16.41
CA GLU A 30 11.12 -12.50 -15.34
C GLU A 30 10.80 -11.45 -14.26
N GLU A 31 10.33 -10.27 -14.66
CA GLU A 31 9.83 -9.25 -13.75
C GLU A 31 8.67 -9.76 -12.90
N ARG A 32 7.74 -10.50 -13.53
CA ARG A 32 6.60 -11.13 -12.83
C ARG A 32 7.08 -12.17 -11.82
N LYS A 33 8.07 -13.00 -12.15
CA LYS A 33 8.66 -13.95 -11.19
C LYS A 33 9.29 -13.23 -10.00
N ASN A 34 10.09 -12.20 -10.26
CA ASN A 34 10.72 -11.38 -9.23
C ASN A 34 9.68 -10.69 -8.31
N PHE A 35 8.52 -10.33 -8.86
CA PHE A 35 7.41 -9.80 -8.08
C PHE A 35 6.72 -10.88 -7.25
N LEU A 36 6.45 -12.06 -7.81
CA LEU A 36 5.90 -13.20 -7.08
C LEU A 36 6.81 -13.63 -5.92
N GLU A 37 8.12 -13.64 -6.11
CA GLU A 37 9.09 -13.90 -5.02
C GLU A 37 8.97 -12.90 -3.88
N LEU A 38 8.79 -11.61 -4.21
CA LEU A 38 8.59 -10.58 -3.20
C LEU A 38 7.28 -10.82 -2.43
N CYS A 39 6.19 -11.14 -3.11
CA CYS A 39 4.92 -11.48 -2.47
C CYS A 39 5.06 -12.70 -1.54
N ASN A 40 5.74 -13.76 -1.99
CA ASN A 40 6.01 -14.97 -1.20
C ASN A 40 6.88 -14.67 0.03
N LYS A 41 7.84 -13.74 -0.06
CA LYS A 41 8.65 -13.31 1.09
C LYS A 41 7.83 -12.51 2.11
N ILE A 42 6.83 -11.74 1.67
CA ILE A 42 5.95 -10.97 2.54
C ILE A 42 4.94 -11.90 3.23
N LYS A 43 4.35 -12.86 2.51
CA LYS A 43 3.35 -13.81 3.03
C LYS A 43 3.63 -15.23 2.53
N PRO A 44 4.53 -15.99 3.20
CA PRO A 44 4.99 -17.31 2.73
C PRO A 44 3.91 -18.40 2.67
N ASN A 45 2.82 -18.22 3.42
CA ASN A 45 1.75 -19.21 3.55
C ASN A 45 0.62 -19.02 2.51
N ALA A 46 0.82 -18.18 1.49
CA ALA A 46 -0.14 -17.90 0.43
C ALA A 46 0.51 -18.11 -0.95
N SER A 47 -0.33 -18.35 -1.96
CA SER A 47 0.12 -18.51 -3.35
C SER A 47 -0.37 -17.32 -4.19
N PHE A 48 0.57 -16.61 -4.82
CA PHE A 48 0.28 -15.42 -5.62
C PHE A 48 0.32 -15.66 -7.12
N GLY A 49 0.62 -16.87 -7.54
CA GLY A 49 0.84 -17.20 -8.94
C GLY A 49 1.75 -18.40 -9.15
N ASN A 50 2.11 -18.63 -10.41
CA ASN A 50 3.05 -19.67 -10.80
C ASN A 50 4.42 -19.05 -11.11
N ILE A 51 5.37 -19.25 -10.20
CA ILE A 51 6.74 -18.71 -10.32
C ILE A 51 7.52 -19.27 -11.51
N LYS A 52 7.14 -20.43 -12.06
CA LYS A 52 7.83 -20.98 -13.24
C LYS A 52 7.41 -20.27 -14.52
N THR A 53 6.12 -19.94 -14.63
CA THR A 53 5.54 -19.33 -15.84
C THR A 53 5.45 -17.80 -15.75
N GLY A 54 5.54 -17.23 -14.54
CA GLY A 54 5.29 -15.80 -14.29
C GLY A 54 3.80 -15.44 -14.30
N GLU A 55 2.90 -16.43 -14.24
CA GLU A 55 1.46 -16.19 -14.12
C GLU A 55 1.15 -15.59 -12.75
N ILE A 56 0.37 -14.50 -12.71
CA ILE A 56 0.00 -13.79 -11.49
C ILE A 56 -1.49 -14.00 -11.18
N TYR A 57 -1.79 -14.42 -9.96
CA TYR A 57 -3.15 -14.50 -9.44
C TYR A 57 -3.55 -13.14 -8.88
N THR A 58 -4.19 -12.33 -9.72
CA THR A 58 -4.49 -10.92 -9.44
C THR A 58 -5.27 -10.72 -8.14
N ARG A 59 -6.28 -11.56 -7.87
CA ARG A 59 -7.08 -11.51 -6.64
C ARG A 59 -6.24 -11.69 -5.38
N GLU A 60 -5.30 -12.63 -5.39
CA GLU A 60 -4.43 -12.91 -4.24
C GLU A 60 -3.46 -11.75 -3.99
N VAL A 61 -2.93 -11.15 -5.07
CA VAL A 61 -2.08 -9.97 -4.96
C VAL A 61 -2.86 -8.75 -4.47
N PHE A 62 -4.14 -8.61 -4.85
CA PHE A 62 -5.00 -7.53 -4.34
C PHE A 62 -5.31 -7.70 -2.86
N SER A 63 -5.60 -8.92 -2.42
CA SER A 63 -5.74 -9.23 -0.99
C SER A 63 -4.45 -8.88 -0.24
N LEU A 64 -3.29 -9.30 -0.75
CA LEU A 64 -2.00 -8.96 -0.17
C LEU A 64 -1.79 -7.45 -0.09
N ARG A 65 -2.13 -6.70 -1.15
CA ARG A 65 -1.99 -5.24 -1.14
C ARG A 65 -2.83 -4.59 -0.06
N LYS A 66 -4.09 -5.00 0.05
CA LYS A 66 -4.98 -4.48 1.11
C LYS A 66 -4.39 -4.75 2.49
N GLU A 67 -3.98 -5.99 2.77
CA GLU A 67 -3.36 -6.36 4.05
C GLU A 67 -2.09 -5.53 4.33
N VAL A 68 -1.22 -5.39 3.32
CA VAL A 68 0.00 -4.58 3.47
C VAL A 68 -0.32 -3.12 3.74
N LEU A 69 -1.33 -2.54 3.09
CA LEU A 69 -1.75 -1.16 3.34
C LEU A 69 -2.32 -1.00 4.77
N GLU A 70 -3.14 -1.94 5.23
CA GLU A 70 -3.69 -1.96 6.60
C GLU A 70 -2.57 -2.02 7.65
N GLU A 71 -1.53 -2.84 7.42
CA GLU A 71 -0.37 -2.92 8.31
C GLU A 71 0.56 -1.70 8.24
N MET A 72 0.64 -1.06 7.07
CA MET A 72 1.47 0.14 6.86
C MET A 72 0.81 1.41 7.40
N LEU A 73 -0.53 1.47 7.43
CA LEU A 73 -1.28 2.61 7.95
C LEU A 73 -0.83 3.08 9.34
N PRO A 74 -0.78 2.24 10.40
CA PRO A 74 -0.35 2.69 11.73
C PRO A 74 1.11 3.15 11.76
N ILE A 75 1.98 2.58 10.92
CA ILE A 75 3.39 2.96 10.83
C ILE A 75 3.50 4.38 10.28
N VAL A 76 2.93 4.63 9.10
CA VAL A 76 2.97 5.95 8.45
C VAL A 76 2.21 6.98 9.27
N TYR A 77 1.10 6.60 9.89
CA TYR A 77 0.36 7.46 10.81
C TYR A 77 1.26 7.96 11.95
N SER A 78 2.04 7.09 12.59
CA SER A 78 2.96 7.49 13.68
C SER A 78 4.14 8.34 13.21
N GLU A 79 4.46 8.31 11.92
CA GLU A 79 5.44 9.20 11.32
C GLU A 79 4.87 10.62 11.18
N VAL A 80 3.57 10.74 10.85
CA VAL A 80 2.86 12.01 10.60
C VAL A 80 2.30 12.65 11.86
N PHE A 81 1.69 11.87 12.76
CA PHE A 81 1.03 12.36 13.97
C PHE A 81 1.81 12.00 15.23
N ASP A 82 1.73 12.85 16.24
CA ASP A 82 2.21 12.55 17.59
C ASP A 82 1.15 11.80 18.43
N GLU A 83 1.49 11.52 19.67
CA GLU A 83 0.62 10.83 20.64
C GLU A 83 -0.62 11.62 21.06
N HIS A 84 -0.66 12.91 20.73
CA HIS A 84 -1.78 13.82 20.97
C HIS A 84 -2.55 14.16 19.68
N GLU A 85 -2.33 13.39 18.63
CA GLU A 85 -2.97 13.55 17.32
C GLU A 85 -2.64 14.87 16.61
N ASN A 86 -1.52 15.52 16.97
CA ASN A 86 -1.04 16.71 16.26
C ASN A 86 -0.07 16.30 15.14
N VAL A 87 -0.11 17.04 14.03
CA VAL A 87 0.80 16.83 12.90
C VAL A 87 2.24 17.22 13.28
N LYS A 88 3.17 16.30 13.09
CA LYS A 88 4.62 16.46 13.29
C LYS A 88 5.26 17.17 12.10
N ALA A 89 6.43 17.76 12.33
CA ALA A 89 7.33 18.21 11.26
C ALA A 89 7.98 17.01 10.53
N CYS A 90 7.20 16.31 9.72
CA CYS A 90 7.58 15.04 9.05
C CYS A 90 7.90 15.18 7.55
N GLY A 91 7.68 16.36 6.98
CA GLY A 91 7.85 16.61 5.55
C GLY A 91 6.65 16.19 4.71
N ARG A 92 6.49 16.85 3.57
CA ARG A 92 5.33 16.68 2.68
C ARG A 92 5.17 15.23 2.19
N GLU A 93 6.26 14.54 1.91
CA GLU A 93 6.25 13.17 1.40
C GLU A 93 5.49 12.21 2.33
N LYS A 94 5.61 12.40 3.65
CA LYS A 94 4.92 11.57 4.64
C LYS A 94 3.43 11.84 4.71
N CYS A 95 3.03 13.10 4.55
CA CYS A 95 1.63 13.45 4.41
C CYS A 95 1.02 12.83 3.14
N LEU A 96 1.75 12.85 2.02
CA LEU A 96 1.30 12.23 0.77
C LEU A 96 1.18 10.71 0.91
N GLU A 97 2.21 10.05 1.46
CA GLU A 97 2.21 8.61 1.73
C GLU A 97 0.97 8.21 2.57
N LEU A 98 0.62 9.02 3.57
CA LEU A 98 -0.57 8.78 4.38
C LEU A 98 -1.89 8.96 3.60
N ILE A 99 -2.02 10.04 2.82
CA ILE A 99 -3.20 10.30 1.99
C ILE A 99 -3.41 9.15 0.99
N GLU A 100 -2.34 8.67 0.35
CA GLU A 100 -2.40 7.57 -0.61
C GLU A 100 -2.88 6.28 0.05
N ILE A 101 -2.28 5.89 1.18
CA ILE A 101 -2.70 4.68 1.92
C ILE A 101 -4.18 4.77 2.30
N CYS A 102 -4.62 5.92 2.83
CA CYS A 102 -6.01 6.08 3.24
C CYS A 102 -6.98 6.03 2.03
N SER A 103 -6.62 6.67 0.93
CA SER A 103 -7.44 6.72 -0.29
C SER A 103 -7.54 5.35 -0.98
N GLU A 104 -6.52 4.51 -0.85
CA GLU A 104 -6.53 3.14 -1.37
C GLU A 104 -7.35 2.19 -0.48
N LEU A 105 -7.32 2.37 0.85
CA LEU A 105 -8.10 1.55 1.79
C LEU A 105 -9.58 1.89 1.79
N ASP A 106 -9.94 3.15 1.56
CA ASP A 106 -11.32 3.62 1.55
C ASP A 106 -11.53 4.72 0.49
N PRO A 107 -11.68 4.36 -0.79
CA PRO A 107 -11.68 5.30 -1.92
C PRO A 107 -12.88 6.24 -1.98
N PHE A 108 -13.87 6.05 -1.10
CA PHE A 108 -15.10 6.85 -1.09
C PHE A 108 -15.00 8.09 -0.18
N ASN A 109 -13.90 8.25 0.56
CA ASN A 109 -13.68 9.38 1.46
C ASN A 109 -12.52 10.27 0.99
N TYR A 110 -12.60 11.56 1.35
CA TYR A 110 -11.55 12.54 1.07
C TYR A 110 -10.58 12.63 2.24
N TYR A 111 -9.31 12.25 2.01
CA TYR A 111 -8.26 12.22 3.03
C TYR A 111 -7.29 13.40 2.98
N GLY A 112 -7.40 14.26 1.97
CA GLY A 112 -6.52 15.41 1.82
C GLY A 112 -6.16 15.72 0.38
N ASP A 113 -5.43 16.81 0.20
CA ASP A 113 -4.95 17.25 -1.11
C ASP A 113 -3.62 16.57 -1.43
N ILE A 114 -3.66 15.58 -2.32
CA ILE A 114 -2.48 14.86 -2.80
C ILE A 114 -1.48 15.75 -3.56
N LYS A 115 -1.89 16.94 -4.02
CA LYS A 115 -0.99 17.89 -4.69
C LYS A 115 -0.29 18.83 -3.73
N GLN A 116 -0.79 18.99 -2.50
CA GLN A 116 -0.23 19.93 -1.53
C GLN A 116 0.24 19.26 -0.24
N GLY A 117 -0.24 18.06 0.06
CA GLY A 117 0.03 17.33 1.30
C GLY A 117 -0.81 17.82 2.49
N PHE A 118 -1.93 18.51 2.22
CA PHE A 118 -2.85 18.93 3.28
C PHE A 118 -3.76 17.77 3.67
N LEU A 119 -3.78 17.43 4.96
CA LEU A 119 -4.49 16.28 5.49
C LEU A 119 -5.93 16.65 5.85
N ASN A 120 -6.85 15.71 5.63
CA ASN A 120 -8.14 15.70 6.30
C ASN A 120 -8.03 14.79 7.54
N GLU A 121 -7.58 15.38 8.64
CA GLU A 121 -7.30 14.69 9.90
C GLU A 121 -8.51 13.90 10.41
N GLU A 122 -9.71 14.48 10.37
CA GLU A 122 -10.94 13.85 10.84
C GLU A 122 -11.21 12.50 10.13
N ASN A 123 -11.11 12.49 8.80
CA ASN A 123 -11.33 11.26 8.04
C ASN A 123 -10.20 10.25 8.26
N ILE A 124 -8.95 10.70 8.36
CA ILE A 124 -7.81 9.83 8.66
C ILE A 124 -8.00 9.15 10.02
N PHE A 125 -8.41 9.88 11.06
CA PHE A 125 -8.65 9.34 12.40
C PHE A 125 -9.78 8.31 12.38
N LYS A 126 -10.89 8.59 11.68
CA LYS A 126 -11.99 7.64 11.50
C LYS A 126 -11.56 6.37 10.79
N LEU A 127 -10.72 6.46 9.75
CA LEU A 127 -10.21 5.28 9.07
C LEU A 127 -9.27 4.47 9.97
N ARG A 128 -8.31 5.13 10.63
CA ARG A 128 -7.39 4.47 11.57
C ARG A 128 -8.15 3.70 12.65
N TRP A 129 -9.21 4.28 13.19
CA TRP A 129 -10.04 3.61 14.19
C TRP A 129 -10.74 2.37 13.61
N ARG A 130 -11.32 2.44 12.40
CA ARG A 130 -11.96 1.29 11.73
C ARG A 130 -11.00 0.15 11.38
N VAL A 131 -9.76 0.47 11.01
CA VAL A 131 -8.75 -0.54 10.60
C VAL A 131 -8.09 -1.19 11.82
N ASN A 132 -7.98 -0.46 12.95
CA ASN A 132 -7.37 -0.97 14.18
C ASN A 132 -8.37 -1.52 15.22
N ALA A 133 -9.68 -1.45 14.96
CA ALA A 133 -10.74 -2.01 15.80
C ALA A 133 -10.95 -3.50 15.52
#